data_AF-A0A453E3V4-F1
#
_entry.id   AF-A0A453E3V4-F1
#
_cell.length_a   1.000
_cell.length_b   1.000
_cell.length_c   1.000
_cell.angle_alpha   90.00
_cell.angle_beta   90.00
_cell.angle_gamma   90.00
#
_symmetry.space_group_name_H-M   'P 1'
#
loop_
_entity.id
_entity.type
_entity.pdbx_description
1 polymer ?
#
loop_
_entity_poly.entity_id
_entity_poly.type
_entity_poly.pdbx_seq_one_letter_code
_entity_poly.pdbx_strand_id
1 'polypeptide(L)'
;MAHNFVPDAWGWISSLPPFSQWRTNTMSLCICATPSASASSQPASMTLSVAKTPPTQPSYLTFSISANYREPIFLWTSKPVHLKTKAQQSLDEQDMVQLFVDVVNQVLRYGPDNSSKPSFRFPRGQQLHGGSFSDGFNIVFLSLAFLVCIYEAPRDLRHGCLDSLRTQLTGPKCRGAAKTLVKMLGANLEDQWMQTMNLAVTNWMVELRSSHHTPRAASPLFSYALQASGLWKVQLYCPVIAMGMEDPAAAVAQDERLLFSLTYQQLEGVVQLAVASLDIRCDVDPLVSETLMAERGYGSEEKHFPSRVMLQITPGDAVV
;
A
#
# COMPACT_ATOMS: atom_id res chain seq x y z
N MET A 1 4.45 10.43 23.49
CA MET A 1 3.72 11.33 22.55
C MET A 1 2.82 10.44 21.71
N ALA A 2 1.54 10.75 21.54
CA ALA A 2 0.64 9.93 20.74
C ALA A 2 1.15 9.91 19.29
N HIS A 3 1.49 8.74 18.76
CA HIS A 3 1.91 8.58 17.37
C HIS A 3 0.68 8.69 16.48
N ASN A 4 0.40 9.90 16.00
CA ASN A 4 -0.70 10.18 15.09
C ASN A 4 -0.29 9.93 13.64
N PHE A 5 -1.27 9.62 12.79
CA PHE A 5 -1.05 9.59 11.34
C PHE A 5 -0.69 11.00 10.84
N VAL A 6 0.26 11.05 9.93
CA VAL A 6 0.62 12.26 9.21
C VAL A 6 0.72 11.85 7.74
N PRO A 7 -0.13 12.35 6.84
CA PRO A 7 -1.41 13.02 7.12
C PRO A 7 -2.47 12.09 7.76
N ASP A 8 -3.32 12.64 8.63
CA ASP A 8 -4.56 12.00 9.10
C ASP A 8 -5.70 12.35 8.13
N ALA A 9 -5.84 11.55 7.08
CA ALA A 9 -6.87 11.76 6.05
C ALA A 9 -8.28 11.56 6.62
N TRP A 10 -8.49 10.57 7.49
CA TRP A 10 -9.77 10.36 8.17
C TRP A 10 -10.17 11.59 8.98
N GLY A 11 -9.30 12.04 9.89
CA GLY A 11 -9.55 13.20 10.73
C GLY A 11 -9.78 14.48 9.93
N TRP A 12 -9.02 14.67 8.84
CA TRP A 12 -9.25 15.79 7.92
C TRP A 12 -10.61 15.73 7.24
N ILE A 13 -11.02 14.59 6.67
CA ILE A 13 -12.32 14.46 6.01
C ILE A 13 -13.48 14.65 7.01
N SER A 14 -13.37 14.07 8.20
CA SER A 14 -14.38 14.19 9.25
C SER A 14 -14.46 15.59 9.85
N SER A 15 -13.42 16.41 9.72
CA SER A 15 -13.38 17.79 10.22
C SER A 15 -13.67 18.84 9.15
N LEU A 16 -14.06 18.42 7.94
CA LEU A 16 -14.46 19.35 6.89
C LEU A 16 -15.64 20.22 7.38
N PRO A 17 -15.61 21.54 7.14
CA PRO A 17 -16.71 22.41 7.50
C PRO A 17 -17.96 22.03 6.68
N PRO A 18 -19.16 22.39 7.16
CA PRO A 18 -20.40 22.19 6.42
C PRO A 18 -20.27 22.60 4.96
N PHE A 19 -20.74 21.76 4.02
CA PHE A 19 -20.59 22.02 2.56
C PHE A 19 -21.21 23.33 2.06
N SER A 20 -22.04 23.99 2.87
CA SER A 20 -22.61 25.33 2.64
C SER A 20 -21.64 26.47 2.99
N GLN A 21 -20.65 26.22 3.84
CA GLN A 21 -19.68 27.20 4.33
C GLN A 21 -18.38 27.24 3.51
N TRP A 22 -18.27 26.40 2.49
CA TRP A 22 -17.08 26.32 1.65
C TRP A 22 -16.97 27.61 0.80
N ARG A 23 -15.91 28.39 1.04
CA ARG A 23 -15.65 29.64 0.30
C ARG A 23 -15.29 29.39 -1.16
N THR A 24 -14.61 28.27 -1.40
CA THR A 24 -14.23 27.77 -2.72
C THR A 24 -14.84 26.38 -2.87
N ASN A 25 -15.01 25.91 -4.11
CA ASN A 25 -15.55 24.56 -4.35
C ASN A 25 -14.57 23.44 -3.98
N THR A 26 -13.40 23.76 -3.40
CA THR A 26 -12.31 22.82 -3.16
C THR A 26 -11.66 23.04 -1.81
N MET A 27 -11.41 21.97 -1.07
CA MET A 27 -10.56 21.96 0.14
C MET A 27 -9.38 21.01 -0.08
N SER A 28 -8.24 21.25 0.56
CA SER A 28 -7.06 20.39 0.41
C SER A 28 -6.29 20.13 1.71
N LEU A 29 -5.55 19.02 1.70
CA LEU A 29 -4.66 18.52 2.73
C LEU A 29 -3.31 18.17 2.09
N CYS A 30 -2.22 18.68 2.64
CA CYS A 30 -0.88 18.32 2.17
C CYS A 30 -0.52 16.90 2.61
N ILE A 31 -0.08 16.07 1.66
CA ILE A 31 0.39 14.70 1.91
C ILE A 31 1.91 14.70 2.14
N CYS A 32 2.64 15.35 1.22
CA CYS A 32 4.07 15.53 1.27
C CYS A 32 4.44 16.86 0.59
N ALA A 33 5.44 17.53 1.12
CA ALA A 33 6.02 18.72 0.52
C ALA A 33 7.51 18.48 0.30
N THR A 34 8.00 18.85 -0.88
CA THR A 34 9.43 18.83 -1.15
C THR A 34 10.01 20.22 -0.88
N PRO A 35 11.08 20.33 -0.08
CA PRO A 35 11.73 21.62 0.14
C PRO A 35 12.29 22.14 -1.19
N SER A 36 11.97 23.39 -1.53
CA SER A 36 12.46 24.00 -2.76
C SER A 36 13.96 24.30 -2.64
N ALA A 37 14.76 23.86 -3.61
CA ALA A 37 16.20 24.13 -3.64
C ALA A 37 16.54 25.61 -3.94
N SER A 38 15.56 26.42 -4.35
CA SER A 38 15.75 27.84 -4.64
C SER A 38 14.62 28.70 -4.06
N ALA A 39 14.97 29.89 -3.57
CA ALA A 39 14.02 30.82 -2.95
C ALA A 39 12.96 31.40 -3.91
N SER A 40 13.10 31.18 -5.22
CA SER A 40 12.23 31.74 -6.27
C SER A 40 11.24 30.74 -6.90
N SER A 41 11.32 29.45 -6.57
CA SER A 41 10.41 28.41 -7.08
C SER A 41 9.40 27.99 -6.02
N GLN A 42 8.12 27.90 -6.39
CA GLN A 42 7.12 27.33 -5.47
C GLN A 42 7.49 25.87 -5.15
N PRO A 43 7.38 25.45 -3.88
CA PRO A 43 7.69 24.09 -3.47
C PRO A 43 6.68 23.12 -4.09
N ALA A 44 7.18 22.08 -4.76
CA ALA A 44 6.33 21.03 -5.29
C ALA A 44 5.77 20.19 -4.12
N SER A 45 4.48 19.94 -4.14
CA SER A 45 3.80 19.18 -3.08
C SER A 45 2.78 18.24 -3.67
N MET A 46 2.54 17.12 -2.98
CA MET A 46 1.40 16.26 -3.28
C MET A 46 0.30 16.56 -2.28
N THR A 47 -0.92 16.79 -2.78
CA THR A 47 -2.06 17.12 -1.93
C THR A 47 -3.25 16.23 -2.21
N LEU A 48 -3.97 15.88 -1.15
CA LEU A 48 -5.33 15.40 -1.24
C LEU A 48 -6.24 16.61 -1.35
N SER A 49 -7.18 16.58 -2.28
CA SER A 49 -8.21 17.61 -2.42
C SER A 49 -9.59 16.97 -2.47
N VAL A 50 -10.58 17.71 -2.02
CA VAL A 50 -12.00 17.38 -2.20
C VAL A 50 -12.65 18.51 -2.97
N ALA A 51 -13.30 18.18 -4.07
CA ALA A 51 -14.01 19.12 -4.92
C ALA A 51 -15.51 18.85 -4.84
N LYS A 52 -16.28 19.93 -4.70
CA LYS A 52 -17.73 19.93 -4.78
C LYS A 52 -18.14 20.44 -6.15
N THR A 53 -18.84 19.62 -6.92
CA THR A 53 -19.40 20.08 -8.19
C THR A 53 -20.50 21.12 -7.96
N PRO A 54 -20.62 22.15 -8.83
CA PRO A 54 -21.65 23.18 -8.72
C PRO A 54 -23.08 22.60 -8.71
N PRO A 55 -24.10 23.40 -8.35
CA PRO A 55 -25.43 22.91 -7.99
C PRO A 55 -26.29 22.54 -9.22
N THR A 56 -25.85 21.57 -10.00
CA THR A 56 -26.71 20.81 -10.92
C THR A 56 -26.99 19.46 -10.27
N GLN A 57 -28.26 19.09 -10.11
CA GLN A 57 -28.60 17.80 -9.49
C GLN A 57 -28.18 16.63 -10.39
N PRO A 58 -27.58 15.56 -9.83
CA PRO A 58 -27.22 15.37 -8.41
C PRO A 58 -25.86 16.02 -8.04
N SER A 59 -25.78 16.67 -6.88
CA SER A 59 -24.52 17.18 -6.33
C SER A 59 -23.67 16.04 -5.78
N TYR A 60 -22.36 16.06 -6.06
CA TYR A 60 -21.43 15.04 -5.59
C TYR A 60 -20.11 15.67 -5.12
N LEU A 61 -19.39 14.88 -4.33
CA LEU A 61 -18.01 15.17 -3.96
C LEU A 61 -17.07 14.23 -4.70
N THR A 62 -15.91 14.75 -5.03
CA THR A 62 -14.84 13.98 -5.65
C THR A 62 -13.55 14.24 -4.90
N PHE A 63 -12.86 13.18 -4.53
CA PHE A 63 -11.54 13.26 -3.90
C PHE A 63 -10.46 13.04 -4.95
N SER A 64 -9.41 13.83 -4.91
CA SER A 64 -8.30 13.70 -5.85
C SER A 64 -6.96 13.88 -5.18
N ILE A 65 -5.97 13.10 -5.61
CA ILE A 65 -4.55 13.32 -5.28
C ILE A 65 -3.94 14.08 -6.45
N SER A 66 -3.34 15.22 -6.17
CA SER A 66 -2.70 16.07 -7.17
C SER A 66 -1.24 16.36 -6.81
N ALA A 67 -0.40 16.47 -7.85
CA ALA A 67 0.89 17.12 -7.75
C ALA A 67 0.70 18.62 -8.01
N ASN A 68 0.96 19.43 -7.00
CA ASN A 68 0.81 20.87 -7.06
C ASN A 68 2.14 21.52 -7.47
N TYR A 69 2.14 21.97 -8.72
CA TYR A 69 3.13 22.89 -9.29
C TYR A 69 2.48 24.27 -9.47
N ARG A 70 2.89 25.02 -10.50
CA ARG A 70 2.15 26.20 -10.97
C ARG A 70 0.72 25.85 -11.38
N GLU A 71 0.55 24.68 -11.98
CA GLU A 71 -0.74 24.08 -12.30
C GLU A 71 -0.85 22.70 -11.65
N PRO A 72 -2.01 22.34 -11.07
CA PRO A 72 -2.19 21.05 -10.43
C PRO A 72 -2.34 19.94 -11.47
N ILE A 73 -1.53 18.89 -11.34
CA ILE A 73 -1.64 17.67 -12.13
C ILE A 73 -2.41 16.64 -11.29
N PHE A 74 -3.59 16.23 -11.73
CA PHE A 74 -4.38 15.21 -11.03
C PHE A 74 -3.82 13.82 -11.32
N LEU A 75 -3.33 13.16 -10.27
CA LEU A 75 -2.71 11.83 -10.36
C LEU A 75 -3.72 10.72 -10.07
N TRP A 76 -4.73 11.00 -9.24
CA TRP A 76 -5.82 10.09 -8.95
C TRP A 76 -7.10 10.87 -8.64
N THR A 77 -8.24 10.27 -8.98
CA THR A 77 -9.58 10.82 -8.71
C THR A 77 -10.52 9.69 -8.31
N SER A 78 -11.24 9.88 -7.20
CA SER A 78 -12.21 8.91 -6.67
C SER A 78 -13.46 8.83 -7.53
N LYS A 79 -14.26 7.78 -7.32
CA LYS A 79 -15.64 7.82 -7.80
C LYS A 79 -16.41 8.97 -7.13
N PRO A 80 -17.41 9.55 -7.81
CA PRO A 80 -18.31 10.54 -7.21
C PRO A 80 -19.03 9.98 -5.98
N VAL A 81 -18.94 10.69 -4.86
CA VAL A 81 -19.74 10.44 -3.66
C VAL A 81 -20.98 11.32 -3.76
N HIS A 82 -22.12 10.72 -4.12
CA HIS A 82 -23.36 11.44 -4.31
C HIS A 82 -23.95 11.90 -2.97
N LEU A 83 -24.20 13.20 -2.85
CA LEU A 83 -24.85 13.75 -1.67
C LEU A 83 -26.33 13.36 -1.68
N LYS A 84 -26.80 12.78 -0.58
CA LYS A 84 -28.17 12.26 -0.44
C LYS A 84 -29.21 13.37 -0.47
N THR A 85 -28.85 14.55 0.05
CA THR A 85 -29.73 15.73 0.06
C THR A 85 -28.94 17.00 -0.22
N LYS A 86 -29.62 18.06 -0.72
CA LYS A 86 -29.01 19.40 -0.88
C LYS A 86 -28.57 20.02 0.45
N ALA A 87 -29.16 19.59 1.55
CA ALA A 87 -28.88 20.08 2.90
C ALA A 87 -27.82 19.25 3.63
N GLN A 88 -27.27 18.20 3.01
CA GLN A 88 -26.24 17.39 3.63
C GLN A 88 -25.03 18.29 3.94
N GLN A 89 -24.67 18.36 5.21
CA GLN A 89 -23.63 19.26 5.70
C GLN A 89 -22.25 18.59 5.69
N SER A 90 -22.19 17.28 5.94
CA SER A 90 -20.96 16.49 6.01
C SER A 90 -21.16 15.11 5.40
N LEU A 91 -20.07 14.36 5.22
CA LEU A 91 -20.16 12.93 4.90
C LEU A 91 -20.67 12.16 6.12
N ASP A 92 -21.58 11.21 5.89
CA ASP A 92 -21.97 10.28 6.93
C ASP A 92 -21.11 9.01 6.91
N GLU A 93 -21.33 8.13 7.90
CA GLU A 93 -20.57 6.88 8.04
C GLU A 93 -20.64 5.99 6.79
N GLN A 94 -21.80 5.94 6.13
CA GLN A 94 -21.99 5.13 4.94
C GLN A 94 -21.20 5.70 3.75
N ASP A 95 -21.17 7.02 3.61
CA ASP A 95 -20.39 7.69 2.57
C ASP A 95 -18.90 7.46 2.79
N MET A 96 -18.44 7.50 4.05
CA MET A 96 -17.06 7.20 4.42
C MET A 96 -16.66 5.75 4.14
N VAL A 97 -17.55 4.79 4.43
CA VAL A 97 -17.34 3.38 4.07
C VAL A 97 -17.29 3.19 2.56
N GLN A 98 -18.14 3.90 1.81
CA GLN A 98 -18.13 3.83 0.35
C GLN A 98 -16.82 4.37 -0.24
N LEU A 99 -16.31 5.47 0.31
CA LEU A 99 -15.01 6.01 -0.06
C LEU A 99 -13.88 5.04 0.30
N PHE A 100 -13.91 4.47 1.51
CA PHE A 100 -12.96 3.44 1.93
C PHE A 100 -12.91 2.27 0.95
N VAL A 101 -14.07 1.71 0.61
CA VAL A 101 -14.20 0.62 -0.36
C VAL A 101 -13.67 1.03 -1.73
N ASP A 102 -13.93 2.26 -2.18
CA ASP A 102 -13.40 2.77 -3.45
C ASP A 102 -11.87 2.81 -3.41
N VAL A 103 -11.28 3.36 -2.35
CA VAL A 103 -9.82 3.45 -2.21
C VAL A 103 -9.18 2.05 -2.13
N VAL A 104 -9.76 1.10 -1.39
CA VAL A 104 -9.26 -0.29 -1.35
C VAL A 104 -9.26 -0.90 -2.75
N ASN A 105 -10.36 -0.78 -3.48
CA ASN A 105 -10.44 -1.32 -4.84
C ASN A 105 -9.49 -0.59 -5.81
N GLN A 106 -9.19 0.68 -5.57
CA GLN A 106 -8.20 1.42 -6.36
C GLN A 106 -6.78 0.97 -6.05
N VAL A 107 -6.44 0.69 -4.78
CA VAL A 107 -5.16 0.08 -4.43
C VAL A 107 -4.99 -1.24 -5.17
N LEU A 108 -5.95 -2.17 -5.04
CA LEU A 108 -5.88 -3.50 -5.64
C LEU A 108 -5.79 -3.50 -7.19
N ARG A 109 -6.19 -2.41 -7.86
CA ARG A 109 -6.05 -2.26 -9.32
C ARG A 109 -4.61 -2.05 -9.79
N TYR A 110 -3.71 -1.63 -8.91
CA TYR A 110 -2.27 -1.56 -9.21
C TYR A 110 -1.59 -2.93 -9.11
N GLY A 111 -2.31 -3.97 -8.69
CA GLY A 111 -1.81 -5.34 -8.62
C GLY A 111 -1.59 -5.99 -9.99
N PRO A 112 -0.94 -7.17 -10.03
CA PRO A 112 -0.58 -7.87 -11.26
C PRO A 112 -1.78 -8.31 -12.11
N ASP A 113 -2.86 -8.76 -11.48
CA ASP A 113 -4.06 -9.28 -12.16
C ASP A 113 -5.17 -8.22 -12.25
N ASN A 114 -4.88 -7.14 -12.97
CA ASN A 114 -5.85 -6.05 -13.25
C ASN A 114 -7.10 -6.49 -14.05
N SER A 115 -7.09 -7.71 -14.59
CA SER A 115 -8.15 -8.28 -15.45
C SER A 115 -9.38 -8.72 -14.65
N SER A 116 -9.19 -9.18 -13.40
CA SER A 116 -10.28 -9.45 -12.47
C SER A 116 -10.58 -8.17 -11.70
N LYS A 117 -11.81 -7.66 -11.76
CA LYS A 117 -12.18 -6.47 -10.96
C LYS A 117 -12.16 -6.89 -9.48
N PRO A 118 -11.20 -6.42 -8.65
CA PRO A 118 -11.29 -6.68 -7.23
C PRO A 118 -12.63 -6.10 -6.74
N SER A 119 -13.40 -6.93 -6.05
CA SER A 119 -14.67 -6.49 -5.46
C SER A 119 -14.58 -6.63 -3.95
N PHE A 120 -13.71 -5.84 -3.33
CA PHE A 120 -13.79 -5.66 -1.90
C PHE A 120 -15.18 -5.11 -1.58
N ARG A 121 -15.86 -5.78 -0.65
CA ARG A 121 -17.12 -5.34 -0.08
C ARG A 121 -16.93 -5.30 1.41
N PHE A 122 -17.26 -4.16 2.01
CA PHE A 122 -17.18 -4.02 3.45
C PHE A 122 -18.17 -5.00 4.11
N PRO A 123 -17.74 -5.83 5.08
CA PRO A 123 -18.62 -6.79 5.74
C PRO A 123 -19.83 -6.11 6.38
N ARG A 124 -21.04 -6.55 5.99
CA ARG A 124 -22.29 -6.03 6.57
C ARG A 124 -22.36 -6.45 8.04
N GLY A 125 -22.55 -5.47 8.94
CA GLY A 125 -22.70 -5.72 10.39
C GLY A 125 -21.44 -5.50 11.22
N GLN A 126 -20.29 -5.17 10.61
CA GLN A 126 -19.12 -4.73 11.36
C GLN A 126 -19.36 -3.29 11.85
N GLN A 127 -19.53 -3.13 13.17
CA GLN A 127 -19.72 -1.79 13.73
C GLN A 127 -18.46 -0.95 13.55
N LEU A 128 -18.63 0.28 13.06
CA LEU A 128 -17.61 1.32 12.97
C LEU A 128 -17.29 1.85 14.38
N HIS A 129 -16.80 1.00 15.27
CA HIS A 129 -16.40 1.46 16.59
C HIS A 129 -15.03 2.14 16.52
N GLY A 130 -14.98 3.35 17.10
CA GLY A 130 -13.94 4.35 16.93
C GLY A 130 -12.49 3.87 17.15
N GLY A 131 -11.57 4.53 16.45
CA GLY A 131 -10.12 4.27 16.45
C GLY A 131 -9.68 3.21 15.43
N SER A 132 -10.36 2.06 15.39
CA SER A 132 -9.96 0.94 14.54
C SER A 132 -10.19 1.24 13.04
N PHE A 133 -11.37 1.75 12.69
CA PHE A 133 -11.68 2.08 11.29
C PHE A 133 -10.90 3.30 10.79
N SER A 134 -10.72 4.33 11.61
CA SER A 134 -9.94 5.52 11.24
C SER A 134 -8.49 5.17 10.93
N ASP A 135 -7.90 4.29 11.74
CA ASP A 135 -6.55 3.78 11.51
C ASP A 135 -6.48 3.00 10.18
N GLY A 136 -7.47 2.12 9.94
CA GLY A 136 -7.62 1.38 8.69
C GLY A 136 -7.78 2.28 7.47
N PHE A 137 -8.61 3.31 7.57
CA PHE A 137 -8.82 4.28 6.50
C PHE A 137 -7.53 5.01 6.16
N ASN A 138 -6.81 5.49 7.18
CA ASN A 138 -5.56 6.21 6.99
C ASN A 138 -4.48 5.34 6.34
N ILE A 139 -4.32 4.08 6.75
CA ILE A 139 -3.33 3.20 6.10
C ILE A 139 -3.71 2.87 4.65
N VAL A 140 -5.00 2.67 4.37
CA VAL A 140 -5.48 2.45 3.00
C VAL A 140 -5.23 3.67 2.12
N PHE A 141 -5.49 4.86 2.65
CA PHE A 141 -5.21 6.12 1.98
C PHE A 141 -3.70 6.33 1.74
N LEU A 142 -2.86 6.11 2.75
CA LEU A 142 -1.40 6.22 2.61
C LEU A 142 -0.85 5.21 1.60
N SER A 143 -1.42 4.01 1.54
CA SER A 143 -1.04 3.00 0.56
C SER A 143 -1.41 3.44 -0.87
N LEU A 144 -2.60 3.99 -1.07
CA LEU A 144 -2.97 4.60 -2.36
C LEU A 144 -2.02 5.75 -2.71
N ALA A 145 -1.75 6.67 -1.78
CA ALA A 145 -0.85 7.80 -2.02
C ALA A 145 0.57 7.33 -2.39
N PHE A 146 1.06 6.27 -1.76
CA PHE A 146 2.32 5.63 -2.09
C PHE A 146 2.33 5.05 -3.51
N LEU A 147 1.29 4.30 -3.89
CA LEU A 147 1.16 3.73 -5.24
C LEU A 147 1.06 4.81 -6.32
N VAL A 148 0.21 5.81 -6.11
CA VAL A 148 0.06 6.97 -7.00
C VAL A 148 1.39 7.71 -7.13
N CYS A 149 2.17 7.82 -6.05
CA CYS A 149 3.49 8.45 -6.10
C CYS A 149 4.49 7.64 -6.95
N ILE A 150 4.51 6.31 -6.81
CA ILE A 150 5.40 5.44 -7.60
C ILE A 150 5.03 5.49 -9.09
N TYR A 151 3.76 5.30 -9.42
CA TYR A 151 3.33 5.05 -10.79
C TYR A 151 2.95 6.31 -11.57
N GLU A 152 2.36 7.30 -10.92
CA GLU A 152 1.73 8.43 -11.60
C GLU A 152 2.46 9.77 -11.36
N ALA A 153 3.12 9.94 -10.20
CA ALA A 153 3.74 11.23 -9.88
C ALA A 153 4.96 11.53 -10.77
N PRO A 154 5.19 12.82 -11.14
CA PRO A 154 6.40 13.23 -11.85
C PRO A 154 7.69 12.96 -11.05
N ARG A 155 8.79 12.69 -11.76
CA ARG A 155 10.07 12.23 -11.18
C ARG A 155 10.64 13.16 -10.11
N ASP A 156 10.52 14.46 -10.33
CA ASP A 156 11.01 15.53 -9.46
C ASP A 156 10.27 15.61 -8.12
N LEU A 157 8.97 15.30 -8.09
CA LEU A 157 8.20 15.21 -6.85
C LEU A 157 8.34 13.82 -6.19
N ARG A 158 8.45 12.77 -7.01
CA ARG A 158 8.40 11.37 -6.60
C ARG A 158 9.37 11.04 -5.48
N HIS A 159 10.65 11.32 -5.63
CA HIS A 159 11.66 10.91 -4.64
C HIS A 159 11.37 11.45 -3.24
N GLY A 160 11.19 12.77 -3.11
CA GLY A 160 10.95 13.39 -1.80
C GLY A 160 9.61 12.98 -1.18
N CYS A 161 8.58 12.77 -2.01
CA CYS A 161 7.30 12.26 -1.53
C CYS A 161 7.37 10.79 -1.10
N LEU A 162 8.09 9.94 -1.82
CA LEU A 162 8.28 8.53 -1.44
C LEU A 162 9.05 8.38 -0.13
N ASP A 163 10.06 9.22 0.12
CA ASP A 163 10.78 9.20 1.40
C ASP A 163 9.85 9.55 2.57
N SER A 164 8.99 10.57 2.41
CA SER A 164 7.99 10.94 3.40
C SER A 164 6.98 9.82 3.62
N LEU A 165 6.39 9.29 2.54
CA LEU A 165 5.38 8.23 2.61
C LEU A 165 5.95 6.93 3.18
N ARG A 166 7.18 6.56 2.83
CA ARG A 166 7.90 5.41 3.39
C ARG A 166 8.06 5.56 4.90
N THR A 167 8.48 6.73 5.36
CA THR A 167 8.65 7.00 6.80
C THR A 167 7.32 6.87 7.54
N GLN A 168 6.23 7.33 6.94
CA GLN A 168 4.88 7.20 7.50
C GLN A 168 4.43 5.73 7.54
N LEU A 169 4.52 4.99 6.43
CA LEU A 169 4.10 3.59 6.31
C LEU A 169 4.89 2.64 7.23
N THR A 170 6.18 2.90 7.46
CA THR A 170 7.03 2.07 8.32
C THR A 170 6.90 2.40 9.81
N GLY A 171 6.17 3.47 10.16
CA GLY A 171 5.95 3.91 11.53
C GLY A 171 5.14 2.93 12.38
N PRO A 172 5.25 3.01 13.73
CA PRO A 172 4.61 2.06 14.64
C PRO A 172 3.07 2.09 14.56
N LYS A 173 2.48 3.28 14.31
CA LYS A 173 1.02 3.44 14.16
C LYS A 173 0.50 2.71 12.92
N CYS A 174 1.20 2.81 11.80
CA CYS A 174 0.86 2.09 10.57
C CYS A 174 0.97 0.57 10.76
N ARG A 175 1.96 0.06 11.51
CA ARG A 175 2.04 -1.38 11.83
C ARG A 175 0.81 -1.89 12.61
N GLY A 176 0.31 -1.10 13.56
CA GLY A 176 -0.94 -1.42 14.26
C GLY A 176 -2.15 -1.39 13.33
N ALA A 177 -2.26 -0.34 12.50
CA ALA A 177 -3.35 -0.17 11.55
C ALA A 177 -3.36 -1.22 10.44
N ALA A 178 -2.19 -1.68 10.00
CA ALA A 178 -2.00 -2.78 9.07
C ALA A 178 -2.67 -4.07 9.55
N LYS A 179 -2.49 -4.43 10.83
CA LYS A 179 -3.15 -5.57 11.44
C LYS A 179 -4.68 -5.42 11.39
N THR A 180 -5.18 -4.21 11.59
CA THR A 180 -6.62 -3.92 11.47
C THR A 180 -7.11 -4.02 10.03
N LEU A 181 -6.35 -3.49 9.07
CA LEU A 181 -6.65 -3.57 7.64
C LEU A 181 -6.77 -5.03 7.18
N VAL A 182 -5.77 -5.85 7.49
CA VAL A 182 -5.78 -7.28 7.11
C VAL A 182 -7.02 -7.99 7.64
N LYS A 183 -7.41 -7.71 8.90
CA LYS A 183 -8.65 -8.25 9.47
C LYS A 183 -9.92 -7.79 8.74
N MET A 184 -9.93 -6.58 8.17
CA MET A 184 -11.06 -6.07 7.39
C MET A 184 -11.11 -6.62 5.97
N LEU A 185 -9.94 -6.83 5.34
CA LEU A 185 -9.82 -7.38 3.99
C LEU A 185 -10.17 -8.88 3.95
N GLY A 186 -9.71 -9.65 4.94
CA GLY A 186 -9.76 -11.11 4.93
C GLY A 186 -8.65 -11.72 4.07
N ALA A 187 -8.40 -13.02 4.24
CA ALA A 187 -7.22 -13.71 3.69
C ALA A 187 -7.04 -13.53 2.17
N ASN A 188 -8.09 -13.73 1.37
CA ASN A 188 -7.96 -13.63 -0.10
C ASN A 188 -7.51 -12.25 -0.58
N LEU A 189 -7.97 -11.18 0.08
CA LEU A 189 -7.63 -9.81 -0.30
C LEU A 189 -6.36 -9.31 0.39
N GLU A 190 -5.97 -9.94 1.49
CA GLU A 190 -4.66 -9.74 2.10
C GLU A 190 -3.56 -10.10 1.09
N ASP A 191 -3.60 -11.29 0.50
CA ASP A 191 -2.56 -11.75 -0.43
C ASP A 191 -2.45 -10.80 -1.64
N GLN A 192 -3.59 -10.42 -2.23
CA GLN A 192 -3.63 -9.45 -3.33
C GLN A 192 -3.12 -8.06 -2.93
N TRP A 193 -3.44 -7.62 -1.72
CA TRP A 193 -2.94 -6.36 -1.17
C TRP A 193 -1.42 -6.40 -1.02
N MET A 194 -0.87 -7.49 -0.48
CA MET A 194 0.57 -7.67 -0.29
C MET A 194 1.29 -7.75 -1.62
N GLN A 195 0.79 -8.51 -2.59
CA GLN A 195 1.33 -8.56 -3.95
C GLN A 195 1.36 -7.17 -4.58
N THR A 196 0.28 -6.40 -4.43
CA THR A 196 0.20 -5.03 -5.00
C THR A 196 1.26 -4.10 -4.40
N MET A 197 1.36 -4.08 -3.06
CA MET A 197 2.34 -3.24 -2.37
C MET A 197 3.78 -3.69 -2.66
N ASN A 198 4.03 -4.99 -2.68
CA ASN A 198 5.36 -5.55 -2.95
C ASN A 198 5.79 -5.37 -4.41
N LEU A 199 4.87 -5.46 -5.37
CA LEU A 199 5.15 -5.14 -6.77
C LEU A 199 5.56 -3.67 -6.91
N ALA A 200 4.84 -2.76 -6.24
CA ALA A 200 5.18 -1.33 -6.28
C ALA A 200 6.55 -1.05 -5.67
N VAL A 201 6.86 -1.64 -4.51
CA VAL A 201 8.19 -1.50 -3.92
C VAL A 201 9.26 -2.12 -4.81
N THR A 202 8.98 -3.24 -5.46
CA THR A 202 9.90 -3.87 -6.42
C THR A 202 10.21 -2.93 -7.57
N ASN A 203 9.18 -2.35 -8.21
CA ASN A 203 9.34 -1.38 -9.29
C ASN A 203 10.12 -0.15 -8.85
N TRP A 204 9.82 0.40 -7.67
CA TRP A 204 10.55 1.53 -7.12
C TRP A 204 12.03 1.19 -6.85
N MET A 205 12.30 0.01 -6.29
CA MET A 205 13.67 -0.44 -6.02
C MET A 205 14.48 -0.68 -7.29
N VAL A 206 13.87 -1.21 -8.35
CA VAL A 206 14.51 -1.34 -9.67
C VAL A 206 14.89 0.04 -10.21
N GLU A 207 13.98 1.02 -10.14
CA GLU A 207 14.25 2.41 -10.54
C GLU A 207 15.44 3.01 -9.75
N LEU A 208 15.47 2.84 -8.43
CA LEU A 208 16.56 3.31 -7.57
C LEU A 208 17.91 2.67 -7.94
N ARG A 209 17.95 1.36 -8.16
CA ARG A 209 19.17 0.63 -8.55
C ARG A 209 19.70 1.10 -9.90
N SER A 210 18.83 1.36 -10.86
CA SER A 210 19.21 1.92 -12.17
C SER A 210 19.80 3.33 -12.09
N SER A 211 19.51 4.05 -11.01
CA SER A 211 19.98 5.42 -10.76
C SER A 211 21.27 5.48 -9.91
N HIS A 212 21.96 4.35 -9.70
CA HIS A 212 23.15 4.21 -8.84
C HIS A 212 22.97 4.60 -7.36
N HIS A 213 21.73 4.70 -6.87
CA HIS A 213 21.46 4.83 -5.45
C HIS A 213 21.32 3.44 -4.84
N THR A 214 22.32 2.97 -4.09
CA THR A 214 22.28 1.69 -3.39
C THR A 214 21.27 1.75 -2.24
N PRO A 215 20.09 1.10 -2.32
CA PRO A 215 19.22 1.02 -1.17
C PRO A 215 19.77 -0.04 -0.22
N ARG A 216 20.12 0.38 1.00
CA ARG A 216 20.36 -0.54 2.12
C ARG A 216 19.08 -1.34 2.35
N ALA A 217 19.20 -2.67 2.36
CA ALA A 217 18.12 -3.63 2.54
C ALA A 217 17.12 -3.12 3.59
N ALA A 218 15.91 -2.80 3.15
CA ALA A 218 14.85 -2.44 4.05
C ALA A 218 14.47 -3.70 4.84
N SER A 219 14.37 -3.59 6.16
CA SER A 219 13.66 -4.56 7.00
C SER A 219 12.34 -4.97 6.35
N PRO A 220 11.82 -6.20 6.57
CA PRO A 220 10.60 -6.67 5.93
C PRO A 220 9.52 -5.59 6.00
N LEU A 221 9.06 -5.16 4.82
CA LEU A 221 8.20 -3.99 4.65
C LEU A 221 6.85 -4.19 5.34
N PHE A 222 6.46 -5.46 5.52
CA PHE A 222 5.25 -5.85 6.22
C PHE A 222 5.43 -7.17 6.98
N SER A 223 5.10 -7.16 8.26
CA SER A 223 5.04 -8.34 9.12
C SER A 223 3.94 -8.16 10.15
N TYR A 224 3.15 -9.20 10.40
CA TYR A 224 2.17 -9.18 11.46
C TYR A 224 2.00 -10.54 12.13
N ALA A 225 1.53 -10.52 13.37
CA ALA A 225 1.26 -11.71 14.19
C ALA A 225 -0.21 -11.74 14.63
N LEU A 226 -0.84 -12.90 14.46
CA LEU A 226 -2.17 -13.24 14.95
C LEU A 226 -2.06 -14.36 16.00
N GLN A 227 -2.83 -14.21 17.06
CA GLN A 227 -2.99 -15.22 18.11
C GLN A 227 -4.45 -15.67 18.11
N ALA A 228 -4.69 -16.97 17.99
CA ALA A 228 -6.00 -17.58 18.13
C ALA A 228 -5.86 -18.96 18.78
N SER A 229 -6.59 -19.22 19.86
CA SER A 229 -6.83 -20.57 20.41
C SER A 229 -5.57 -21.44 20.65
N GLY A 230 -4.49 -20.88 21.21
CA GLY A 230 -3.25 -21.63 21.48
C GLY A 230 -2.31 -21.82 20.29
N LEU A 231 -2.66 -21.26 19.12
CA LEU A 231 -1.83 -21.19 17.92
C LEU A 231 -1.37 -19.74 17.69
N TRP A 232 -0.07 -19.54 17.53
CA TRP A 232 0.50 -18.28 17.07
C TRP A 232 0.85 -18.40 15.60
N LYS A 233 0.26 -17.57 14.74
CA LYS A 233 0.61 -17.46 13.32
C LYS A 233 1.28 -16.11 13.09
N VAL A 234 2.53 -16.14 12.62
CA VAL A 234 3.22 -14.97 12.07
C VAL A 234 3.24 -15.10 10.57
N GLN A 235 2.83 -14.06 9.87
CA GLN A 235 2.84 -14.02 8.41
C GLN A 235 3.66 -12.81 7.95
N LEU A 236 4.54 -13.07 6.99
CA LEU A 236 5.59 -12.18 6.53
C LEU A 236 5.53 -12.13 5.01
N TYR A 237 5.64 -10.94 4.44
CA TYR A 237 5.78 -10.78 2.99
C TYR A 237 6.99 -9.90 2.72
N CYS A 238 7.84 -10.34 1.80
CA CYS A 238 9.05 -9.61 1.45
C CYS A 238 9.35 -9.74 -0.05
N PRO A 239 9.45 -8.63 -0.81
CA PRO A 239 9.98 -8.68 -2.16
C PRO A 239 11.40 -9.24 -2.16
N VAL A 240 11.71 -10.16 -3.07
CA VAL A 240 13.04 -10.78 -3.17
C VAL A 240 14.11 -9.72 -3.44
N ILE A 241 13.80 -8.70 -4.25
CA ILE A 241 14.71 -7.58 -4.51
C ILE A 241 15.11 -6.81 -3.24
N ALA A 242 14.28 -6.82 -2.19
CA ALA A 242 14.57 -6.16 -0.92
C ALA A 242 15.54 -6.95 -0.04
N MET A 243 15.78 -8.23 -0.35
CA MET A 243 16.69 -9.10 0.38
C MET A 243 18.15 -8.83 0.01
N GLY A 244 19.05 -9.01 0.97
CA GLY A 244 20.49 -8.96 0.72
C GLY A 244 20.94 -10.22 -0.03
N MET A 245 21.60 -10.05 -1.17
CA MET A 245 22.22 -11.15 -1.91
C MET A 245 23.65 -11.37 -1.40
N GLU A 246 24.04 -12.61 -1.12
CA GLU A 246 25.38 -12.93 -0.59
C GLU A 246 26.52 -12.83 -1.63
N ASP A 247 26.22 -12.70 -2.93
CA ASP A 247 27.26 -12.43 -3.94
C ASP A 247 26.69 -11.72 -5.19
N PRO A 248 26.82 -10.38 -5.29
CA PRO A 248 26.37 -9.64 -6.48
C PRO A 248 27.22 -9.92 -7.72
N ALA A 249 28.47 -10.40 -7.59
CA ALA A 249 29.34 -10.65 -8.74
C ALA A 249 28.92 -11.91 -9.51
N ALA A 250 28.37 -12.92 -8.81
CA ALA A 250 27.74 -14.07 -9.43
C ALA A 250 26.44 -13.71 -10.18
N ALA A 251 25.70 -12.70 -9.72
CA ALA A 251 24.46 -12.22 -10.36
C ALA A 251 24.73 -11.46 -11.67
N VAL A 252 25.88 -10.77 -11.80
CA VAL A 252 26.29 -10.07 -13.03
C VAL A 252 26.60 -11.04 -14.18
N ALA A 253 26.86 -12.31 -13.88
CA ALA A 253 27.06 -13.38 -14.86
C ALA A 253 25.76 -14.12 -15.25
N GLN A 254 24.59 -13.71 -14.74
CA GLN A 254 23.31 -14.38 -14.97
C GLN A 254 22.54 -13.79 -16.17
N ASP A 255 21.74 -14.65 -16.82
CA ASP A 255 20.81 -14.30 -17.89
C ASP A 255 19.83 -13.19 -17.45
N GLU A 256 19.64 -12.15 -18.27
CA GLU A 256 18.75 -11.02 -17.98
C GLU A 256 17.30 -11.47 -17.71
N ARG A 257 16.84 -12.55 -18.37
CA ARG A 257 15.50 -13.12 -18.17
C ARG A 257 15.38 -13.79 -16.81
N LEU A 258 16.44 -14.48 -16.36
CA LEU A 258 16.50 -15.06 -15.03
C LEU A 258 16.52 -13.97 -13.96
N LEU A 259 17.31 -12.91 -14.18
CA LEU A 259 17.36 -11.75 -13.29
C LEU A 259 16.00 -11.06 -13.17
N PHE A 260 15.28 -10.91 -14.29
CA PHE A 260 13.91 -10.41 -14.29
C PHE A 260 12.99 -11.31 -13.45
N SER A 261 12.98 -12.62 -13.69
CA SER A 261 12.15 -13.57 -12.93
C SER A 261 12.43 -13.52 -11.42
N LEU A 262 13.70 -13.51 -11.01
CA LEU A 262 14.10 -13.44 -9.61
C LEU A 262 13.72 -12.10 -8.96
N THR A 263 13.82 -11.01 -9.72
CA THR A 263 13.51 -9.67 -9.24
C THR A 263 12.03 -9.52 -8.91
N TYR A 264 11.16 -10.06 -9.76
CA TYR A 264 9.71 -9.91 -9.69
C TYR A 264 9.03 -11.04 -8.91
N GLN A 265 9.57 -11.32 -7.72
CA GLN A 265 9.03 -12.31 -6.79
C GLN A 265 8.91 -11.75 -5.38
N GLN A 266 7.99 -12.33 -4.62
CA GLN A 266 7.88 -12.15 -3.18
C GLN A 266 8.01 -13.48 -2.45
N LEU A 267 8.62 -13.43 -1.28
CA LEU A 267 8.60 -14.51 -0.31
C LEU A 267 7.44 -14.27 0.65
N GLU A 268 6.55 -15.26 0.76
CA GLU A 268 5.58 -15.38 1.84
C GLU A 268 6.15 -16.34 2.90
N GLY A 269 6.38 -15.84 4.11
CA GLY A 269 6.80 -16.65 5.25
C GLY A 269 5.66 -16.80 6.26
N VAL A 270 5.25 -18.02 6.53
CA VAL A 270 4.27 -18.38 7.56
C VAL A 270 4.94 -19.20 8.64
N VAL A 271 4.95 -18.67 9.86
CA VAL A 271 5.43 -19.36 11.06
C VAL A 271 4.25 -19.67 11.95
N GLN A 272 3.99 -20.95 12.21
CA GLN A 272 2.93 -21.43 13.09
C GLN A 272 3.52 -22.11 14.32
N LEU A 273 3.20 -21.60 15.50
CA LEU A 273 3.59 -22.18 16.79
C LEU A 273 2.36 -22.73 17.50
N ALA A 274 2.36 -24.05 17.74
CA ALA A 274 1.44 -24.73 18.65
C ALA A 274 2.22 -25.23 19.87
N VAL A 275 1.51 -25.57 20.97
CA VAL A 275 2.04 -25.88 22.31
C VAL A 275 3.24 -26.85 22.37
N ALA A 276 3.54 -27.59 21.29
CA ALA A 276 4.75 -28.40 21.15
C ALA A 276 5.37 -28.45 19.73
N SER A 277 4.95 -27.59 18.79
CA SER A 277 5.44 -27.65 17.39
C SER A 277 5.63 -26.27 16.77
N LEU A 278 6.74 -26.11 16.05
CA LEU A 278 7.04 -24.96 15.20
C LEU A 278 7.03 -25.42 13.74
N ASP A 279 6.10 -24.90 12.95
CA ASP A 279 6.01 -25.14 11.51
C ASP A 279 6.35 -23.84 10.77
N ILE A 280 7.33 -23.89 9.87
CA ILE A 280 7.75 -22.76 9.04
C ILE A 280 7.58 -23.14 7.58
N ARG A 281 6.67 -22.43 6.93
CA ARG A 281 6.43 -22.52 5.50
C ARG A 281 6.87 -21.23 4.84
N CYS A 282 7.68 -21.36 3.80
CA CYS A 282 8.05 -20.26 2.93
C CYS A 282 7.59 -20.58 1.51
N ASP A 283 6.68 -19.78 0.97
CA ASP A 283 6.25 -19.86 -0.43
C ASP A 283 6.89 -18.69 -1.21
N VAL A 284 7.19 -18.91 -2.48
CA VAL A 284 7.69 -17.87 -3.39
C VAL A 284 6.66 -17.66 -4.48
N ASP A 285 6.13 -16.44 -4.56
CA ASP A 285 5.08 -16.09 -5.51
C ASP A 285 5.55 -15.01 -6.50
N PRO A 286 5.12 -15.09 -7.77
CA PRO A 286 5.39 -14.05 -8.74
C PRO A 286 4.63 -12.76 -8.37
N LEU A 287 5.27 -11.62 -8.60
CA LEU A 287 4.68 -10.29 -8.40
C LEU A 287 4.08 -9.71 -9.69
N VAL A 288 4.28 -10.37 -10.83
CA VAL A 288 3.73 -9.96 -12.14
C VAL A 288 2.92 -11.10 -12.75
N SER A 289 2.09 -10.79 -13.75
CA SER A 289 1.22 -11.79 -14.39
C SER A 289 2.03 -12.94 -14.98
N GLU A 290 1.43 -14.13 -15.02
CA GLU A 290 2.05 -15.31 -15.65
C GLU A 290 2.45 -15.04 -17.11
N THR A 291 1.66 -14.24 -17.83
CA THR A 291 1.97 -13.81 -19.20
C THR A 291 3.25 -12.98 -19.26
N LEU A 292 3.42 -12.00 -18.37
CA LEU A 292 4.63 -11.18 -18.34
C LEU A 292 5.85 -11.99 -17.88
N MET A 293 5.66 -12.90 -16.92
CA MET A 293 6.68 -13.87 -16.50
C MET A 293 7.12 -14.75 -17.67
N ALA A 294 6.19 -15.24 -18.49
CA ALA A 294 6.50 -16.08 -19.65
C ALA A 294 7.18 -15.29 -20.78
N GLU A 295 6.80 -14.03 -21.00
CA GLU A 295 7.37 -13.19 -22.06
C GLU A 295 8.79 -12.70 -21.72
N ARG A 296 8.95 -12.15 -20.50
CA ARG A 296 10.18 -11.43 -20.09
C ARG A 296 11.09 -12.22 -19.17
N GLY A 297 10.56 -13.22 -18.50
CA GLY A 297 11.29 -14.09 -17.58
C GLY A 297 11.52 -15.49 -18.14
N TYR A 298 12.22 -16.30 -17.34
CA TYR A 298 12.09 -17.75 -17.40
C TYR A 298 10.75 -18.13 -16.74
N GLY A 299 9.79 -18.59 -17.55
CA GLY A 299 8.39 -18.81 -17.16
C GLY A 299 8.16 -20.01 -16.23
N SER A 300 6.89 -20.39 -16.06
CA SER A 300 6.43 -21.49 -15.19
C SER A 300 6.99 -22.89 -15.53
N GLU A 301 7.68 -23.03 -16.67
CA GLU A 301 8.34 -24.27 -17.07
C GLU A 301 9.72 -24.49 -16.39
N GLU A 302 10.24 -23.49 -15.66
CA GLU A 302 11.49 -23.59 -14.92
C GLU A 302 11.33 -24.47 -13.66
N LYS A 303 11.63 -25.77 -13.80
CA LYS A 303 11.52 -26.78 -12.72
C LYS A 303 12.39 -26.48 -11.49
N HIS A 304 13.40 -25.62 -11.63
CA HIS A 304 14.37 -25.30 -10.59
C HIS A 304 14.04 -24.02 -9.81
N PHE A 305 12.93 -23.34 -10.12
CA PHE A 305 12.49 -22.20 -9.32
C PHE A 305 11.94 -22.70 -7.97
N PRO A 306 12.50 -22.29 -6.82
CA PRO A 306 12.02 -22.74 -5.53
C PRO A 306 10.61 -22.20 -5.31
N SER A 307 9.60 -23.05 -5.47
CA SER A 307 8.20 -22.69 -5.21
C SER A 307 7.85 -22.77 -3.73
N ARG A 308 8.54 -23.65 -2.98
CA ARG A 308 8.37 -23.84 -1.53
C ARG A 308 9.68 -24.20 -0.84
N VAL A 309 9.94 -23.56 0.29
CA VAL A 309 10.97 -23.95 1.26
C VAL A 309 10.28 -24.27 2.58
N MET A 310 10.43 -25.50 3.06
CA MET A 310 9.89 -25.95 4.34
C MET A 310 11.05 -26.10 5.33
N LEU A 311 10.96 -25.41 6.46
CA LEU A 311 11.97 -25.46 7.51
C LEU A 311 11.33 -26.06 8.76
N GLN A 312 11.55 -27.35 8.99
CA GLN A 312 11.11 -27.99 10.22
C GLN A 312 12.19 -27.80 11.30
N ILE A 313 11.91 -26.95 12.29
CA ILE A 313 12.79 -26.76 13.45
C ILE A 313 12.28 -27.64 14.58
N THR A 314 13.02 -28.70 14.88
CA THR A 314 12.77 -29.54 16.05
C THR A 314 13.47 -28.92 17.26
N PRO A 315 12.82 -28.75 18.42
CA PRO A 315 13.53 -28.34 19.63
C PRO A 315 14.61 -29.39 19.92
N GLY A 316 15.87 -28.95 19.96
CA GLY A 316 16.98 -29.82 20.36
C GLY A 316 16.83 -30.20 21.83
N ASP A 317 17.13 -31.45 22.16
CA ASP A 317 17.10 -31.97 23.53
C ASP A 317 17.81 -30.99 24.47
N ALA A 318 17.03 -30.38 25.36
CA ALA A 318 17.60 -29.71 26.52
C ALA A 318 18.24 -30.82 27.37
N VAL A 319 19.56 -30.95 27.25
CA VAL A 319 20.36 -31.74 28.19
C VAL A 319 20.18 -31.09 29.56
N VAL A 320 19.38 -31.75 30.41
CA VAL A 320 19.19 -31.44 31.84
C VAL A 320 20.47 -31.73 32.60
#